data_AF-A0A1Y2H623-F1
#
_entry.id   AF-A0A1Y2H623-F1
#
_cell.length_a   1.000
_cell.length_b   1.000
_cell.length_c   1.000
_cell.angle_alpha   90.00
_cell.angle_beta   90.00
_cell.angle_gamma   90.00
#
_symmetry.space_group_name_H-M   'P 1'
#
loop_
_entity.id
_entity.type
_entity.pdbx_description
1 polymer ?
#
loop_
_entity_poly.entity_id
_entity_poly.type
_entity_poly.pdbx_seq_one_letter_code
_entity_poly.pdbx_strand_id
1 'polypeptide(L)'
;MPPKKSSSGTAAAAAATAAASAADVGGSAVKRRSRIQPIKDDRTRAVTLLKRRAGVFKKAFELSVLCQCDIGVIIFAPNGKMFEFTSAGDMDHLLLRYTEYLKPHEVKTNQDFAEGGDGQVGAPVQGESDDD
;
A
#
# COMPACT_ATOMS: atom_id res chain seq x y z
N MET A 1 56.92 -1.01 2.28
CA MET A 1 56.57 0.42 2.45
C MET A 1 55.09 0.60 2.10
N PRO A 2 54.25 1.06 3.03
CA PRO A 2 52.90 1.52 2.71
C PRO A 2 52.94 2.99 2.22
N PRO A 3 52.11 3.40 1.24
CA PRO A 3 51.91 4.81 0.98
C PRO A 3 51.03 5.44 2.07
N LYS A 4 51.48 6.61 2.55
CA LYS A 4 50.82 7.45 3.56
C LYS A 4 49.63 8.22 2.96
N LYS A 5 48.71 8.51 3.87
CA LYS A 5 47.52 9.38 3.81
C LYS A 5 47.70 10.65 2.97
N SER A 6 46.60 11.11 2.36
CA SER A 6 46.33 12.55 2.29
C SER A 6 44.85 12.83 2.57
N SER A 7 44.67 13.86 3.38
CA SER A 7 43.43 14.44 3.87
C SER A 7 43.11 15.70 3.08
N SER A 8 41.84 15.89 2.72
CA SER A 8 41.21 17.20 2.50
C SER A 8 39.69 16.95 2.59
N GLY A 9 38.94 17.57 3.51
CA GLY A 9 38.61 18.99 3.54
C GLY A 9 37.26 19.16 2.82
N THR A 10 36.13 19.05 3.53
CA THR A 10 35.30 20.15 4.08
C THR A 10 34.07 20.51 3.23
N ALA A 11 32.96 20.71 3.96
CA ALA A 11 31.78 21.54 3.69
C ALA A 11 30.65 20.99 2.78
N ALA A 12 29.60 20.54 3.48
CA ALA A 12 28.22 21.03 3.41
C ALA A 12 27.57 21.33 2.04
N ALA A 13 26.48 20.60 1.75
CA ALA A 13 25.29 21.19 1.14
C ALA A 13 24.04 20.63 1.85
N ALA A 14 23.38 21.53 2.57
CA ALA A 14 22.06 21.36 3.14
C ALA A 14 20.99 21.39 2.03
N ALA A 15 19.87 20.70 2.29
CA ALA A 15 18.49 20.91 1.81
C ALA A 15 17.83 19.53 1.55
N ALA A 16 16.62 19.22 1.98
CA ALA A 16 15.52 20.07 2.40
C ALA A 16 14.72 19.41 3.52
N THR A 17 14.72 20.04 4.69
CA THR A 17 13.57 20.06 5.57
C THR A 17 12.45 20.80 4.85
N ALA A 18 11.53 20.06 4.23
CA ALA A 18 10.24 20.63 3.83
C ALA A 18 9.29 20.51 5.01
N ALA A 19 9.20 21.62 5.75
CA ALA A 19 8.18 21.88 6.74
C ALA A 19 6.79 21.60 6.16
N ALA A 20 6.01 20.75 6.83
CA ALA A 20 4.56 20.93 6.82
C ALA A 20 4.27 21.87 7.98
N SER A 21 4.23 23.17 7.70
CA SER A 21 3.68 24.16 8.61
C SER A 21 2.27 23.74 8.99
N ALA A 22 2.06 23.41 10.26
CA ALA A 22 0.75 23.36 10.88
C ALA A 22 0.23 24.80 11.02
N ALA A 23 -0.17 25.39 9.90
CA ALA A 23 -0.97 26.59 9.88
C ALA A 23 -2.44 26.15 9.73
N ASP A 24 -3.16 26.31 10.83
CA ASP A 24 -4.58 26.65 10.92
C ASP A 24 -5.46 26.32 9.70
N VAL A 25 -6.21 25.21 9.81
CA VAL A 25 -7.62 25.20 9.43
C VAL A 25 -8.34 24.46 10.54
N GLY A 26 -8.65 25.19 11.61
CA GLY A 26 -9.73 24.86 12.54
C GLY A 26 -11.06 24.87 11.79
N GLY A 27 -11.37 23.76 11.13
CA GLY A 27 -12.66 23.51 10.52
C GLY A 27 -12.90 22.01 10.54
N SER A 28 -13.78 21.55 11.44
CA SER A 28 -14.23 20.16 11.44
C SER A 28 -15.03 19.92 10.16
N ALA A 29 -14.31 19.64 9.07
CA ALA A 29 -14.88 19.40 7.76
C ALA A 29 -15.58 18.04 7.81
N VAL A 30 -16.92 18.08 7.76
CA VAL A 30 -17.76 16.89 7.61
C VAL A 30 -17.27 16.10 6.39
N LYS A 31 -16.82 14.86 6.62
CA LYS A 31 -16.32 13.97 5.57
C LYS A 31 -17.48 13.58 4.64
N ARG A 32 -17.53 14.20 3.46
CA ARG A 32 -18.48 13.80 2.42
C ARG A 32 -18.03 12.52 1.74
N ARG A 33 -18.98 11.68 1.32
CA ARG A 33 -18.70 10.51 0.48
C ARG A 33 -18.19 11.00 -0.88
N SER A 34 -16.96 10.63 -1.23
CA SER A 34 -16.38 10.96 -2.55
C SER A 34 -16.75 9.87 -3.56
N ARG A 35 -16.95 10.25 -4.83
CA ARG A 35 -16.97 9.27 -5.93
C ARG A 35 -15.60 8.59 -6.05
N ILE A 36 -15.57 7.35 -6.52
CA ILE A 36 -14.32 6.61 -6.78
C ILE A 36 -13.84 6.98 -8.18
N GLN A 37 -13.09 8.08 -8.27
CA GLN A 37 -12.47 8.59 -9.49
C GLN A 37 -11.13 9.27 -9.12
N PRO A 38 -10.20 9.44 -10.08
CA PRO A 38 -8.95 10.15 -9.83
C PRO A 38 -9.15 11.56 -9.25
N ILE A 39 -8.42 11.88 -8.18
CA ILE A 39 -8.47 13.21 -7.55
C ILE A 39 -7.60 14.17 -8.35
N LYS A 40 -8.24 15.21 -8.91
CA LYS A 40 -7.59 16.22 -9.75
C LYS A 40 -6.65 17.14 -8.96
N ASP A 41 -7.07 17.57 -7.78
CA ASP A 41 -6.27 18.46 -6.92
C ASP A 41 -5.12 17.69 -6.22
N ASP A 42 -3.89 18.16 -6.43
CA ASP A 42 -2.67 17.49 -5.97
C ASP A 42 -2.54 17.47 -4.45
N ARG A 43 -2.88 18.57 -3.77
CA ARG A 43 -2.85 18.66 -2.30
C ARG A 43 -3.86 17.68 -1.68
N THR A 44 -5.09 17.68 -2.19
CA THR A 44 -6.14 16.76 -1.75
C THR A 44 -5.76 15.32 -2.06
N ARG A 45 -5.17 15.03 -3.22
CA ARG A 45 -4.69 13.70 -3.59
C ARG A 45 -3.61 13.21 -2.62
N ALA A 46 -2.63 14.04 -2.27
CA ALA A 46 -1.57 13.71 -1.32
C ALA A 46 -2.12 13.41 0.09
N VAL A 47 -2.98 14.28 0.62
CA VAL A 47 -3.60 14.08 1.94
C VAL A 47 -4.51 12.84 1.94
N THR A 48 -5.24 12.62 0.85
CA THR A 48 -6.12 11.45 0.72
C THR A 48 -5.32 10.16 0.65
N LEU A 49 -4.23 10.12 -0.12
CA LEU A 49 -3.33 8.97 -0.18
C LEU A 49 -2.80 8.64 1.21
N LEU A 50 -2.30 9.64 1.96
CA LEU A 50 -1.81 9.44 3.32
C LEU A 50 -2.87 8.80 4.23
N LYS A 51 -4.09 9.35 4.24
CA LYS A 51 -5.18 8.86 5.09
C LYS A 51 -5.70 7.49 4.66
N ARG A 52 -5.92 7.27 3.36
CA ARG A 52 -6.46 6.00 2.84
C ARG A 52 -5.44 4.88 2.95
N ARG A 53 -4.17 5.15 2.66
CA ARG A 53 -3.08 4.17 2.88
C ARG A 53 -3.03 3.69 4.32
N ALA A 54 -3.06 4.62 5.28
CA ALA A 54 -3.07 4.27 6.70
C ALA A 54 -4.31 3.43 7.07
N GLY A 55 -5.48 3.75 6.50
CA GLY A 55 -6.69 2.95 6.68
C GLY A 55 -6.58 1.53 6.11
N VAL A 56 -6.01 1.38 4.91
CA VAL A 56 -5.77 0.06 4.27
C VAL A 56 -4.80 -0.76 5.12
N PHE A 57 -3.68 -0.18 5.55
CA PHE A 57 -2.72 -0.87 6.42
C PHE A 57 -3.33 -1.30 7.75
N LYS A 58 -4.16 -0.44 8.36
CA LYS A 58 -4.89 -0.80 9.58
C LYS A 58 -5.83 -1.97 9.35
N LYS A 59 -6.55 -2.02 8.22
CA LYS A 59 -7.44 -3.13 7.89
C LYS A 59 -6.69 -4.43 7.57
N ALA A 60 -5.56 -4.35 6.89
CA ALA A 60 -4.67 -5.49 6.69
C ALA A 60 -4.17 -6.03 8.03
N PHE A 61 -3.71 -5.17 8.94
CA PHE A 61 -3.31 -5.56 10.29
C PHE A 61 -4.43 -6.21 11.11
N GLU A 62 -5.62 -5.61 11.12
CA GLU A 62 -6.79 -6.18 11.81
C GLU A 62 -7.09 -7.59 11.28
N LEU A 63 -7.09 -7.77 9.96
CA LEU A 63 -7.37 -9.07 9.34
C LEU A 63 -6.27 -10.11 9.63
N SER A 64 -4.99 -9.73 9.53
CA SER A 64 -3.87 -10.64 9.80
C SER A 64 -3.91 -11.17 11.24
N VAL A 65 -4.24 -10.30 12.20
CA VAL A 65 -4.32 -10.67 13.62
C VAL A 65 -5.57 -11.52 13.90
N LEU A 66 -6.73 -11.13 13.37
CA LEU A 66 -8.00 -11.82 13.65
C LEU A 66 -8.04 -13.22 13.05
N CYS A 67 -7.48 -13.39 11.85
CA CYS A 67 -7.59 -14.63 11.09
C CYS A 67 -6.26 -15.40 10.98
N GLN A 68 -5.20 -14.94 11.66
CA GLN A 68 -3.88 -15.58 11.65
C GLN A 68 -3.35 -15.84 10.23
N CYS A 69 -3.43 -14.82 9.37
CA CYS A 69 -2.99 -14.93 7.98
C CYS A 69 -1.88 -13.93 7.65
N ASP A 70 -0.99 -14.31 6.73
CA ASP A 70 0.05 -13.44 6.23
C ASP A 70 -0.50 -12.52 5.14
N ILE A 71 -0.29 -11.22 5.30
CA ILE A 71 -0.80 -10.19 4.39
C ILE A 71 0.32 -9.25 4.00
N GLY A 72 0.43 -8.98 2.69
CA GLY A 72 1.31 -7.98 2.10
C GLY A 72 0.50 -6.95 1.31
N VAL A 73 0.86 -5.68 1.45
CA VAL A 73 0.30 -4.58 0.66
C VAL A 73 1.45 -3.75 0.12
N ILE A 74 1.51 -3.57 -1.20
CA ILE A 74 2.50 -2.74 -1.90
C ILE A 74 1.75 -1.64 -2.65
N ILE A 75 2.19 -0.38 -2.48
CA ILE A 75 1.58 0.79 -3.11
C ILE A 75 2.68 1.62 -3.78
N PHE A 76 2.60 1.76 -5.09
CA PHE A 76 3.41 2.71 -5.86
C PHE A 76 2.62 4.00 -6.08
N ALA A 77 3.13 5.10 -5.55
CA ALA A 77 2.53 6.42 -5.75
C ALA A 77 3.07 7.08 -7.03
N PRO A 78 2.28 7.96 -7.70
CA PRO A 78 2.71 8.65 -8.92
C PRO A 78 3.96 9.54 -8.76
N ASN A 79 4.34 9.86 -7.52
CA ASN A 79 5.55 10.62 -7.20
C ASN A 79 6.82 9.73 -7.08
N GLY A 80 6.74 8.47 -7.49
CA GLY A 80 7.85 7.50 -7.43
C GLY A 80 8.10 6.92 -6.04
N LYS A 81 7.32 7.28 -5.02
CA LYS A 81 7.47 6.71 -3.68
C LYS A 81 6.73 5.38 -3.58
N MET A 82 7.40 4.39 -3.02
CA MET A 82 6.82 3.11 -2.64
C MET A 82 6.41 3.16 -1.16
N PHE A 83 5.29 2.54 -0.83
CA PHE A 83 4.89 2.24 0.54
C PHE A 83 4.49 0.78 0.64
N GLU A 84 4.88 0.15 1.74
CA GLU A 84 4.59 -1.25 1.98
C GLU A 84 4.09 -1.51 3.40
N PHE A 85 3.38 -2.61 3.56
CA PHE A 85 2.99 -3.22 4.82
C PHE A 85 3.08 -4.73 4.68
N THR A 86 3.68 -5.39 5.66
CA THR A 86 3.72 -6.85 5.80
C THR A 86 3.35 -7.20 7.24
N SER A 87 2.52 -8.22 7.44
CA SER A 87 2.14 -8.68 8.78
C SER A 87 3.30 -9.34 9.53
N ALA A 88 4.22 -10.00 8.82
CA ALA A 88 5.31 -10.79 9.38
C ALA A 88 6.64 -10.01 9.54
N GLY A 89 6.65 -8.71 9.22
CA GLY A 89 7.82 -7.83 9.35
C GLY A 89 8.85 -7.93 8.22
N ASP A 90 8.76 -8.95 7.37
CA ASP A 90 9.60 -9.14 6.20
C ASP A 90 8.74 -9.29 4.93
N MET A 91 8.93 -8.41 3.95
CA MET A 91 8.22 -8.45 2.66
C MET A 91 8.87 -9.46 1.72
N ASP A 92 10.19 -9.62 1.77
CA ASP A 92 10.93 -10.49 0.86
C ASP A 92 10.53 -11.95 1.09
N HIS A 93 10.36 -12.35 2.36
CA HIS A 93 9.85 -13.68 2.71
C HIS A 93 8.44 -13.95 2.16
N LEU A 94 7.54 -12.95 2.22
CA LEU A 94 6.18 -13.11 1.70
C LEU A 94 6.18 -13.21 0.16
N LEU A 95 7.00 -12.42 -0.51
CA LEU A 95 7.16 -12.49 -1.97
C LEU A 95 7.78 -13.81 -2.41
N LEU A 96 8.78 -14.32 -1.69
CA LEU A 96 9.37 -15.62 -1.97
C LEU A 96 8.30 -16.72 -1.88
N ARG A 97 7.53 -16.76 -0.78
CA ARG A 97 6.41 -17.70 -0.61
C ARG A 97 5.37 -17.57 -1.73
N TYR A 98 5.10 -16.37 -2.22
CA TYR A 98 4.21 -16.16 -3.36
C TYR A 98 4.76 -16.80 -4.65
N THR A 99 6.07 -16.71 -4.90
CA THR A 99 6.69 -17.34 -6.09
C THR A 99 6.74 -18.87 -6.01
N GLU A 100 6.75 -19.44 -4.80
CA GLU A 100 6.69 -20.89 -4.58
C GLU A 100 5.27 -21.44 -4.76
N TYR A 101 4.24 -20.59 -4.70
CA TYR A 101 2.86 -20.97 -4.90
C TYR A 101 2.53 -21.11 -6.40
N LEU A 102 2.12 -22.30 -6.83
CA LEU A 102 1.82 -22.60 -8.24
C LEU A 102 0.61 -21.83 -8.79
N LYS A 103 -0.45 -21.68 -7.98
CA LYS A 103 -1.68 -21.00 -8.40
C LYS A 103 -2.40 -20.36 -7.20
N PRO A 104 -2.81 -19.08 -7.29
CA PRO A 104 -3.67 -18.48 -6.29
C PRO A 104 -5.08 -19.09 -6.31
N HIS A 105 -5.69 -19.26 -5.15
CA HIS A 105 -7.07 -19.74 -5.03
C HIS A 105 -8.09 -18.69 -5.51
N GLU A 106 -7.81 -17.42 -5.27
CA GLU A 106 -8.64 -16.28 -5.70
C GLU A 106 -7.74 -15.15 -6.20
N VAL A 107 -8.13 -14.51 -7.31
CA VAL A 107 -7.47 -13.33 -7.86
C VAL A 107 -8.53 -12.28 -8.15
N LYS A 108 -8.33 -11.06 -7.65
CA LYS A 108 -9.19 -9.91 -7.94
C LYS A 108 -8.39 -8.75 -8.52
N THR A 109 -9.02 -8.03 -9.43
CA THR A 109 -8.53 -6.86 -10.14
C THR A 109 -9.49 -5.68 -9.91
N ASN A 110 -9.17 -4.50 -10.44
CA ASN A 110 -10.08 -3.35 -10.36
C ASN A 110 -11.42 -3.58 -11.10
N GLN A 111 -11.46 -4.49 -12.10
CA GLN A 111 -12.70 -4.77 -12.85
C GLN A 111 -13.73 -5.47 -11.97
N ASP A 112 -13.29 -6.42 -11.14
CA ASP A 112 -14.15 -7.17 -10.21
C ASP A 112 -14.85 -6.28 -9.17
N PHE A 113 -14.32 -5.08 -8.92
CA PHE A 113 -14.91 -4.09 -8.01
C PHE A 113 -15.64 -2.94 -8.74
N ALA A 114 -15.48 -2.82 -10.06
CA ALA A 114 -16.07 -1.74 -10.85
C ALA A 114 -17.56 -2.00 -11.18
N GLU A 115 -17.97 -3.27 -11.24
CA GLU A 115 -19.28 -3.71 -11.72
C GLU A 115 -20.38 -3.77 -10.64
N GLY A 116 -20.11 -3.26 -9.43
CA GLY A 116 -21.08 -3.24 -8.32
C GLY A 116 -22.20 -2.18 -8.43
N GLY A 117 -22.46 -1.64 -9.61
CA GLY A 117 -23.68 -0.91 -9.92
C GLY A 117 -24.73 -1.90 -10.43
N ASP A 118 -25.53 -2.43 -9.50
CA ASP A 118 -26.83 -3.04 -9.75
C ASP A 118 -26.84 -4.50 -10.30
N GLY A 119 -26.78 -5.50 -9.40
CA GLY A 119 -27.53 -6.77 -9.51
C GLY A 119 -26.99 -7.95 -10.35
N GLN A 120 -26.77 -9.09 -9.66
CA GLN A 120 -26.75 -10.51 -10.14
C GLN A 120 -25.55 -10.96 -11.03
N VAL A 121 -24.98 -12.17 -10.99
CA VAL A 121 -25.16 -13.49 -10.31
C VAL A 121 -23.75 -14.09 -10.16
N GLY A 122 -23.50 -14.90 -9.12
CA GLY A 122 -22.26 -15.66 -8.98
C GLY A 122 -22.03 -16.74 -10.04
N ALA A 123 -20.79 -17.24 -10.10
CA ALA A 123 -20.48 -18.52 -10.71
C ALA A 123 -20.01 -19.48 -9.59
N PRO A 124 -20.59 -20.68 -9.46
CA PRO A 124 -20.02 -21.75 -8.65
C PRO A 124 -18.91 -22.42 -9.46
N VAL A 125 -17.74 -22.65 -8.85
CA VAL A 125 -16.75 -23.56 -9.40
C VAL A 125 -16.99 -24.93 -8.76
N GLN A 126 -17.63 -25.81 -9.52
CA GLN A 126 -17.57 -27.28 -9.38
C GLN A 126 -16.09 -27.71 -9.58
N GLY A 127 -15.53 -28.73 -8.96
CA GLY A 127 -16.01 -29.74 -8.02
C GLY A 127 -14.79 -30.52 -7.51
N GLU A 128 -14.99 -31.27 -6.44
CA GLU A 128 -14.04 -32.25 -5.90
C GLU A 128 -13.66 -33.32 -6.95
N SER A 129 -12.40 -33.75 -6.92
CA SER A 129 -12.00 -35.11 -7.31
C SER A 129 -10.89 -35.56 -6.36
N ASP A 130 -11.32 -36.13 -5.23
CA ASP A 130 -10.53 -37.11 -4.50
C ASP A 130 -10.56 -38.41 -5.33
N ASP A 131 -9.41 -38.88 -5.79
CA ASP A 131 -9.22 -40.21 -6.36
C ASP A 131 -8.24 -40.98 -5.44
N ASP A 132 -8.65 -42.20 -5.09
CA ASP A 132 -8.09 -43.18 -4.13
C ASP A 132 -6.57 -43.47 -4.21
#